data_AF-X1VPC4-F1
#
_entry.id   AF-X1VPC4-F1
#
_cell.length_a   1.000
_cell.length_b   1.000
_cell.length_c   1.000
_cell.angle_alpha   90.00
_cell.angle_beta   90.00
_cell.angle_gamma   90.00
#
_symmetry.space_group_name_H-M   'P 1'
#
loop_
_entity.id
_entity.type
_entity.pdbx_description
1 polymer ?
#
loop_
_entity_poly.entity_id
_entity_poly.type
_entity_poly.pdbx_seq_one_letter_code
_entity_poly.pdbx_strand_id
1 'polypeptide(L)'
;PDNGDNGGNPLSYDSLEQPWHQWAKIANAFILQLEDRMDREDLRHNIIIRLAEVAEKYRQMGNTLTKGGYYKVAQYARLQFYDQKKRWRRVSSISLNSTIKDEDGNETELVNTLIARDKAIDLDGWLDFKTLYFNSPEKVKQAILKRVSRGGNGKLSGYDWKMIRQFKEQYKALVA
;
A
#
# COMPACT_ATOMS: atom_id res chain seq x y z
N PRO A 1 -34.36 -39.77 7.19
CA PRO A 1 -33.38 -39.80 6.08
C PRO A 1 -33.51 -38.50 5.27
N ASP A 2 -32.70 -37.51 5.63
CA ASP A 2 -32.65 -36.23 4.93
C ASP A 2 -31.33 -36.20 4.13
N ASN A 3 -31.48 -36.32 2.82
CA ASN A 3 -30.39 -36.23 1.85
C ASN A 3 -30.40 -34.79 1.32
N GLY A 4 -29.47 -33.96 1.79
CA GLY A 4 -29.41 -32.54 1.42
C GLY A 4 -27.99 -32.03 1.27
N ASP A 5 -27.58 -31.92 0.01
CA ASP A 5 -26.55 -31.01 -0.51
C ASP A 5 -25.07 -31.27 -0.17
N ASN A 6 -24.47 -32.17 -0.95
CA ASN A 6 -23.02 -32.28 -1.14
C ASN A 6 -22.53 -31.28 -2.21
N GLY A 7 -22.91 -30.00 -2.05
CA GLY A 7 -22.48 -28.90 -2.90
C GLY A 7 -21.20 -28.28 -2.33
N GLY A 8 -20.05 -28.92 -2.57
CA GLY A 8 -18.76 -28.39 -2.15
C GLY A 8 -18.57 -26.96 -2.66
N ASN A 9 -18.43 -25.99 -1.75
CA ASN A 9 -18.19 -24.60 -2.10
C ASN A 9 -16.96 -24.51 -3.04
N PRO A 10 -17.09 -24.03 -4.30
CA PRO A 10 -15.99 -23.93 -5.26
C PRO A 10 -14.84 -23.05 -4.76
N LEU A 11 -15.10 -22.19 -3.78
CA LEU A 11 -14.12 -21.33 -3.12
C LEU A 11 -13.51 -21.98 -1.87
N SER A 12 -13.82 -23.25 -1.60
CA SER A 12 -13.24 -23.98 -0.47
C SER A 12 -11.77 -24.30 -0.72
N TYR A 13 -10.94 -24.00 0.28
CA TYR A 13 -9.52 -24.32 0.29
C TYR A 13 -9.23 -25.83 0.22
N ASP A 14 -10.24 -26.67 0.44
CA ASP A 14 -10.13 -28.13 0.32
C ASP A 14 -10.05 -28.62 -1.13
N SER A 15 -10.43 -27.77 -2.10
CA SER A 15 -10.37 -28.08 -3.54
C SER A 15 -9.08 -27.62 -4.24
N LEU A 16 -8.17 -26.99 -3.50
CA LEU A 16 -6.94 -26.43 -4.08
C LEU A 16 -5.96 -27.53 -4.54
N GLU A 17 -5.15 -27.22 -5.56
CA GLU A 17 -4.06 -28.09 -5.99
C GLU A 17 -2.92 -28.10 -4.96
N GLN A 18 -2.13 -29.17 -4.92
CA GLN A 18 -0.88 -29.15 -4.15
C GLN A 18 0.15 -28.23 -4.83
N PRO A 19 0.99 -27.52 -4.05
CA PRO A 19 1.13 -27.53 -2.59
C PRO A 19 0.19 -26.57 -1.84
N TRP A 20 -0.68 -25.83 -2.55
CA TRP A 20 -1.56 -24.80 -1.97
C TRP A 20 -2.54 -25.38 -0.96
N HIS A 21 -3.12 -26.55 -1.23
CA HIS A 21 -4.00 -27.22 -0.28
C HIS A 21 -3.29 -27.54 1.05
N GLN A 22 -2.07 -28.06 0.99
CA GLN A 22 -1.28 -28.34 2.19
C GLN A 22 -1.01 -27.05 2.99
N TRP A 23 -0.65 -25.96 2.32
CA TRP A 23 -0.39 -24.68 2.99
C TRP A 23 -1.65 -24.08 3.59
N ALA A 24 -2.79 -24.18 2.91
CA ALA A 24 -4.07 -23.75 3.44
C ALA A 24 -4.48 -24.54 4.69
N LYS A 25 -4.26 -25.86 4.69
CA LYS A 25 -4.50 -26.71 5.87
C LYS A 25 -3.62 -26.32 7.05
N ILE A 26 -2.35 -25.98 6.82
CA ILE A 26 -1.44 -25.47 7.86
C ILE A 26 -1.96 -24.12 8.37
N ALA A 27 -2.28 -23.17 7.48
CA ALA A 27 -2.80 -21.86 7.85
C ALA A 27 -4.09 -21.95 8.69
N ASN A 28 -5.01 -22.86 8.32
CA ASN A 28 -6.25 -23.11 9.06
C ASN A 28 -6.03 -23.46 10.54
N ALA A 29 -4.92 -24.13 10.88
CA ALA A 29 -4.61 -24.44 12.27
C ALA A 29 -4.26 -23.18 13.09
N PHE A 30 -3.68 -22.15 12.47
CA PHE A 30 -3.27 -20.93 13.16
C PHE A 30 -4.38 -19.90 13.29
N ILE A 31 -5.31 -19.82 12.32
CA ILE A 31 -6.37 -18.81 12.33
C ILE A 31 -7.45 -19.10 13.38
N LEU A 32 -7.68 -20.36 13.76
CA LEU A 32 -8.68 -20.72 14.76
C LEU A 32 -8.38 -20.11 16.15
N GLN A 33 -7.15 -19.61 16.34
CA GLN A 33 -6.71 -18.94 17.56
C GLN A 33 -7.11 -17.45 17.62
N LEU A 34 -7.61 -16.87 16.53
CA LEU A 34 -8.05 -15.47 16.48
C LEU A 34 -9.56 -15.38 16.68
N GLU A 35 -10.07 -14.29 17.26
CA GLU A 35 -11.51 -14.07 17.46
C GLU A 35 -12.15 -13.38 16.25
N ASP A 36 -11.47 -12.37 15.68
CA ASP A 36 -11.98 -11.57 14.56
C ASP A 36 -11.92 -12.35 13.23
N ARG A 37 -13.07 -12.47 12.57
CA ARG A 37 -13.22 -13.19 11.29
C ARG A 37 -12.37 -12.58 10.17
N MET A 38 -12.23 -11.26 10.12
CA MET A 38 -11.46 -10.58 9.06
C MET A 38 -9.96 -10.81 9.28
N ASP A 39 -9.48 -10.66 10.51
CA ASP A 39 -8.10 -10.98 10.84
C ASP A 39 -7.74 -12.44 10.53
N ARG A 40 -8.69 -13.38 10.71
CA ARG A 40 -8.51 -14.79 10.37
C ARG A 40 -8.22 -14.98 8.89
N GLU A 41 -8.99 -14.33 8.02
CA GLU A 41 -8.82 -14.43 6.56
C GLU A 41 -7.50 -13.78 6.13
N ASP A 42 -7.17 -12.60 6.66
CA ASP A 42 -5.90 -11.91 6.37
C ASP A 42 -4.69 -12.74 6.82
N LEU A 43 -4.72 -13.26 8.05
CA LEU A 43 -3.65 -14.11 8.57
C LEU A 43 -3.50 -15.39 7.75
N ARG A 44 -4.62 -16.01 7.32
CA ARG A 44 -4.58 -17.18 6.44
C ARG A 44 -3.81 -16.87 5.17
N HIS A 45 -4.16 -15.77 4.52
CA HIS A 45 -3.56 -15.37 3.26
C HIS A 45 -2.06 -15.04 3.41
N ASN A 46 -1.71 -14.28 4.47
CA ASN A 46 -0.32 -13.97 4.80
C ASN A 46 0.53 -15.23 5.01
N ILE A 47 0.01 -16.24 5.71
CA ILE A 47 0.70 -17.52 5.90
C ILE A 47 0.91 -18.22 4.55
N ILE A 48 -0.13 -18.32 3.71
CA ILE A 48 -0.04 -19.01 2.42
C ILE A 48 0.99 -18.35 1.49
N ILE A 49 0.95 -17.01 1.34
CA ILE A 49 1.93 -16.27 0.54
C ILE A 49 3.34 -16.54 1.07
N ARG A 50 3.52 -16.45 2.39
CA ARG A 50 4.84 -16.61 2.98
C ARG A 50 5.41 -18.03 2.80
N LEU A 51 4.55 -19.05 2.88
CA LEU A 51 4.93 -20.43 2.59
C LEU A 51 5.35 -20.59 1.13
N ALA A 52 4.61 -19.99 0.19
CA ALA A 52 4.95 -20.01 -1.23
C ALA A 52 6.31 -19.36 -1.50
N GLU A 53 6.55 -18.16 -0.99
CA GLU A 53 7.83 -17.45 -1.13
C GLU A 53 9.03 -18.27 -0.62
N VAL A 54 8.88 -18.87 0.56
CA VAL A 54 9.97 -19.66 1.16
C VAL A 54 10.15 -20.97 0.40
N ALA A 55 9.06 -21.63 0.00
CA ALA A 55 9.14 -22.86 -0.79
C ALA A 55 9.86 -22.63 -2.12
N GLU A 56 9.59 -21.52 -2.82
CA GLU A 56 10.30 -21.17 -4.06
C GLU A 56 11.79 -20.92 -3.82
N LYS A 57 12.16 -20.23 -2.73
CA LYS A 57 13.58 -20.05 -2.36
C LYS A 57 14.29 -21.39 -2.11
N TYR A 58 13.63 -22.32 -1.42
CA TYR A 58 14.19 -23.66 -1.19
C TYR A 58 14.31 -24.43 -2.50
N ARG A 59 13.30 -24.35 -3.38
CA ARG A 59 13.31 -25.00 -4.70
C ARG A 59 14.50 -24.52 -5.55
N GLN A 60 14.79 -23.22 -5.55
CA GLN A 60 15.96 -22.67 -6.25
C GLN A 60 17.30 -23.22 -5.72
N MET A 61 17.34 -23.61 -4.44
CA MET A 61 18.51 -24.26 -3.81
C MET A 61 18.54 -25.78 -4.02
N GLY A 62 17.59 -26.34 -4.79
CA GLY A 62 17.45 -27.78 -5.00
C GLY A 62 16.88 -28.53 -3.79
N ASN A 63 16.35 -27.82 -2.79
CA ASN A 63 15.83 -28.40 -1.56
C ASN A 63 14.31 -28.22 -1.46
N THR A 64 13.65 -29.06 -0.68
CA THR A 64 12.23 -28.88 -0.33
C THR A 64 12.09 -28.51 1.14
N LEU A 65 11.16 -27.62 1.46
CA LEU A 65 10.91 -27.25 2.83
C LEU A 65 10.30 -28.43 3.60
N THR A 66 10.86 -28.74 4.78
CA THR A 66 10.36 -29.84 5.61
C THR A 66 9.03 -29.48 6.26
N LYS A 67 8.27 -30.48 6.73
CA LYS A 67 7.02 -30.27 7.47
C LYS A 67 7.19 -29.30 8.65
N GLY A 68 8.24 -29.48 9.46
CA GLY A 68 8.57 -28.57 10.56
C GLY A 68 8.95 -27.16 10.08
N GLY A 69 9.61 -27.06 8.93
CA GLY A 69 9.90 -25.78 8.28
C GLY A 69 8.63 -25.00 7.93
N TYR A 70 7.62 -25.66 7.35
CA TYR A 70 6.34 -25.01 7.05
C TYR A 70 5.65 -24.47 8.32
N TYR A 71 5.62 -25.23 9.42
CA TYR A 71 5.06 -24.74 10.68
C TYR A 71 5.82 -23.55 11.27
N LYS A 72 7.17 -23.56 11.18
CA LYS A 72 7.97 -22.40 11.60
C LYS A 72 7.66 -21.16 10.79
N VAL A 73 7.56 -21.29 9.47
CA VAL A 73 7.21 -20.18 8.57
C VAL A 73 5.84 -19.60 8.92
N ALA A 74 4.84 -20.46 9.14
CA ALA A 74 3.50 -20.04 9.56
C ALA A 74 3.51 -19.33 10.92
N GLN A 75 4.27 -19.83 11.89
CA GLN A 75 4.44 -19.19 13.20
C GLN A 75 5.07 -17.80 13.08
N TYR A 76 6.12 -17.65 12.27
CA TYR A 76 6.74 -16.34 12.03
C TYR A 76 5.81 -15.37 11.31
N ALA A 77 5.05 -15.82 10.31
CA ALA A 77 4.06 -14.99 9.62
C ALA A 77 2.98 -14.49 10.60
N ARG A 78 2.52 -15.36 11.52
CA ARG A 78 1.60 -14.96 12.59
C ARG A 78 2.20 -13.90 13.51
N LEU A 79 3.45 -14.06 13.94
CA LEU A 79 4.13 -13.07 14.77
C LEU A 79 4.24 -11.72 14.06
N GLN A 80 4.64 -11.73 12.77
CA GLN A 80 4.72 -10.52 11.94
C GLN A 80 3.36 -9.83 11.80
N PHE A 81 2.28 -10.58 11.60
CA PHE A 81 0.92 -10.04 11.55
C PHE A 81 0.56 -9.26 12.82
N TYR A 82 0.84 -9.83 14.00
CA TYR A 82 0.58 -9.14 15.28
C TYR A 82 1.49 -7.93 15.49
N ASP A 83 2.76 -8.02 15.12
CA ASP A 83 3.69 -6.88 15.21
C ASP A 83 3.24 -5.73 14.32
N GLN A 84 2.77 -6.03 13.11
CA GLN A 84 2.21 -5.05 12.19
C GLN A 84 0.93 -4.42 12.75
N LYS A 85 -0.01 -5.23 13.25
CA LYS A 85 -1.24 -4.75 13.90
C LYS A 85 -0.93 -3.90 15.14
N LYS A 86 0.09 -4.25 15.91
CA LYS A 86 0.57 -3.44 17.06
C LYS A 86 1.23 -2.15 16.59
N ARG A 87 1.97 -2.15 15.48
CA ARG A 87 2.55 -0.95 14.88
C ARG A 87 1.45 0.00 14.38
N TRP A 88 0.41 -0.51 13.72
CA TRP A 88 -0.74 0.30 13.31
C TRP A 88 -1.49 0.88 14.50
N ARG A 89 -1.63 0.12 15.60
CA ARG A 89 -2.19 0.66 16.86
C ARG A 89 -1.33 1.74 17.53
N ARG A 90 0.00 1.70 17.35
CA ARG A 90 0.92 2.73 17.88
C ARG A 90 0.91 4.02 17.08
N VAL A 91 0.59 3.96 15.79
CA VAL A 91 0.35 5.15 14.97
C VAL A 91 -1.08 5.58 15.27
N SER A 92 -1.24 6.64 16.07
CA SER A 92 -2.53 7.30 16.27
C SER A 92 -3.15 7.61 14.90
N SER A 93 -4.12 6.80 14.50
CA SER A 93 -4.92 7.03 13.31
C SER A 93 -6.27 7.53 13.80
N ILE A 94 -6.46 8.84 13.72
CA ILE A 94 -7.76 9.45 13.96
C ILE A 94 -8.55 9.29 12.66
N SER A 95 -9.78 8.81 12.75
CA SER A 95 -10.66 8.72 11.58
C SER A 95 -10.90 10.13 11.03
N LEU A 96 -10.71 10.33 9.73
CA LEU A 96 -11.00 11.63 9.09
C LEU A 96 -12.49 11.99 9.15
N ASN A 97 -13.34 10.99 9.31
CA ASN A 97 -14.79 11.17 9.50
C ASN A 97 -15.16 11.33 10.98
N SER A 98 -14.19 11.41 11.90
CA SER A 98 -14.50 11.70 13.30
C SER A 98 -14.97 13.14 13.45
N THR A 99 -16.04 13.34 14.20
CA THR A 99 -16.53 14.68 14.58
C THR A 99 -15.58 15.35 15.55
N ILE A 100 -15.13 16.56 15.22
CA ILE A 100 -14.33 17.45 16.06
C ILE A 100 -15.00 18.82 16.14
N LYS A 101 -14.59 19.66 17.10
CA LYS A 101 -15.03 21.05 17.17
C LYS A 101 -14.10 21.94 16.35
N ASP A 102 -14.68 22.80 15.52
CA ASP A 102 -13.93 23.85 14.82
C ASP A 102 -13.54 25.01 15.77
N GLU A 103 -12.86 26.02 15.22
CA GLU A 103 -12.43 27.22 15.98
C GLU A 103 -13.62 28.05 16.50
N ASP A 104 -14.79 27.91 15.88
CA ASP A 104 -16.04 28.60 16.25
C ASP A 104 -16.92 27.77 17.21
N GLY A 105 -16.48 26.56 17.57
CA GLY A 105 -17.16 25.66 18.51
C GLY A 105 -18.27 24.79 17.91
N ASN A 106 -18.46 24.79 16.58
CA ASN A 106 -19.40 23.93 15.88
C ASN A 106 -18.82 22.54 15.62
N GLU A 107 -19.68 21.54 15.53
CA GLU A 107 -19.29 20.17 15.21
C GLU A 107 -19.09 20.01 13.70
N THR A 108 -17.89 19.58 13.30
CA THR A 108 -17.56 19.30 11.90
C THR A 108 -16.68 18.05 11.81
N GLU A 109 -16.66 17.40 10.66
CA GLU A 109 -15.77 16.26 10.43
C GLU A 109 -14.31 16.73 10.37
N LEU A 110 -13.39 15.93 10.92
CA LEU A 110 -11.95 16.23 10.92
C LEU A 110 -11.42 16.52 9.52
N VAL A 111 -11.92 15.81 8.50
CA VAL A 111 -11.56 16.04 7.09
C VAL A 111 -11.83 17.47 6.64
N ASN A 112 -12.96 18.05 7.05
CA ASN A 112 -13.37 19.39 6.63
C ASN A 112 -12.46 20.47 7.21
N THR A 113 -11.99 20.30 8.45
CA THR A 113 -11.04 21.24 9.07
C THR A 113 -9.65 21.20 8.43
N LEU A 114 -9.21 20.03 7.95
CA LEU A 114 -7.93 19.89 7.28
C LEU A 114 -7.94 20.51 5.88
N ILE A 115 -9.08 20.43 5.18
CA ILE A 115 -9.31 21.06 3.87
C ILE A 115 -9.48 22.58 4.02
N ALA A 116 -10.13 23.03 5.09
CA ALA A 116 -10.40 24.45 5.37
C ALA A 116 -9.17 25.24 5.86
N ARG A 117 -8.08 24.57 6.27
CA ARG A 117 -6.81 25.27 6.50
C ARG A 117 -6.27 25.78 5.16
N ASP A 118 -5.93 27.06 5.08
CA ASP A 118 -5.39 27.87 3.96
C ASP A 118 -4.20 27.31 3.14
N LYS A 119 -3.89 26.02 3.24
CA LYS A 119 -3.14 25.27 2.24
C LYS A 119 -4.05 24.31 1.48
N ALA A 120 -5.25 24.77 1.12
CA ALA A 120 -5.97 24.16 0.01
C ALA A 120 -5.00 24.09 -1.17
N ILE A 121 -4.89 22.92 -1.79
CA ILE A 121 -4.08 22.77 -3.00
C ILE A 121 -4.68 23.75 -4.01
N ASP A 122 -3.90 24.77 -4.42
CA ASP A 122 -4.29 25.71 -5.47
C ASP A 122 -4.55 24.91 -6.76
N LEU A 123 -5.82 24.60 -7.00
CA LEU A 123 -6.25 23.74 -8.11
C LEU A 123 -5.98 24.43 -9.45
N ASP A 124 -6.18 25.74 -9.49
CA ASP A 124 -5.96 26.56 -10.68
C ASP A 124 -4.47 26.66 -10.98
N GLY A 125 -3.64 26.96 -9.98
CA GLY A 125 -2.18 26.92 -10.13
C GLY A 125 -1.68 25.52 -10.52
N TRP A 126 -2.29 24.45 -10.00
CA TRP A 126 -1.93 23.08 -10.40
C TRP A 126 -2.32 22.78 -11.86
N LEU A 127 -3.45 23.30 -12.32
CA LEU A 127 -3.92 23.16 -13.69
C LEU A 127 -3.07 23.97 -14.67
N ASP A 128 -2.74 25.21 -14.34
CA ASP A 128 -1.87 26.10 -15.12
C ASP A 128 -0.46 25.51 -15.24
N PHE A 129 0.06 24.96 -14.14
CA PHE A 129 1.35 24.27 -14.14
C PHE A 129 1.33 23.08 -15.09
N LYS A 130 0.28 22.24 -15.02
CA LYS A 130 0.15 21.07 -15.90
C LYS A 130 0.05 21.50 -17.36
N THR A 131 -0.77 22.49 -17.66
CA THR A 131 -0.98 22.99 -19.01
C THR A 131 0.34 23.51 -19.61
N LEU A 132 1.06 24.35 -18.88
CA LEU A 132 2.37 24.84 -19.29
C LEU A 132 3.39 23.69 -19.43
N TYR A 133 3.42 22.76 -18.49
CA TYR A 133 4.32 21.62 -18.52
C TYR A 133 4.08 20.73 -19.74
N PHE A 134 2.83 20.39 -20.06
CA PHE A 134 2.50 19.57 -21.23
C PHE A 134 2.80 20.27 -22.55
N ASN A 135 2.62 21.59 -22.62
CA ASN A 135 2.94 22.40 -23.81
C ASN A 135 4.44 22.72 -23.94
N SER A 136 5.24 22.45 -22.90
CA SER A 136 6.67 22.72 -22.91
C SER A 136 7.46 21.74 -23.79
N PRO A 137 8.60 22.17 -24.36
CA PRO A 137 9.48 21.30 -25.12
C PRO A 137 9.97 20.09 -24.31
N GLU A 138 10.19 18.96 -24.99
CA GLU A 138 10.59 17.70 -24.34
C GLU A 138 11.85 17.83 -23.48
N LYS A 139 12.80 18.65 -23.91
CA LYS A 139 14.04 18.92 -23.16
C LYS A 139 13.77 19.55 -21.79
N VAL A 140 12.75 20.41 -21.68
CA VAL A 140 12.34 21.06 -20.43
C VAL A 140 11.66 20.04 -19.52
N LYS A 141 10.77 19.22 -20.07
CA LYS A 141 10.11 18.11 -19.35
C LYS A 141 11.13 17.14 -18.75
N GLN A 142 12.12 16.73 -19.55
CA GLN A 142 13.20 15.84 -19.11
C GLN A 142 14.05 16.46 -18.00
N ALA A 143 14.38 17.77 -18.08
CA ALA A 143 15.10 18.47 -17.02
C ALA A 143 14.31 18.50 -15.70
N ILE A 144 12.99 18.75 -15.77
CA ILE A 144 12.09 18.74 -14.62
C ILE A 144 11.93 17.32 -14.05
N LEU A 145 11.70 16.30 -14.88
CA LEU A 145 11.62 14.89 -14.46
C LEU A 145 12.91 14.43 -13.79
N LYS A 146 14.06 14.80 -14.36
CA LYS A 146 15.38 14.51 -13.77
C LYS A 146 15.53 15.12 -12.39
N ARG A 147 14.94 16.29 -12.14
CA ARG A 147 14.89 16.92 -10.81
C ARG A 147 14.00 16.15 -9.83
N VAL A 148 12.83 15.70 -10.27
CA VAL A 148 11.82 15.06 -9.41
C VAL A 148 12.14 13.59 -9.12
N SER A 149 12.47 12.79 -10.14
CA SER A 149 12.56 11.33 -10.01
C SER A 149 13.93 10.82 -9.56
N ARG A 150 15.01 11.62 -9.61
CA ARG A 150 16.40 11.13 -9.40
C ARG A 150 17.10 11.62 -8.13
N GLY A 151 16.35 12.09 -7.13
CA GLY A 151 16.89 12.33 -5.79
C GLY A 151 17.72 13.60 -5.61
N GLY A 152 17.32 14.71 -6.25
CA GLY A 152 17.83 16.04 -5.93
C GLY A 152 19.04 16.53 -6.74
N ASN A 153 19.52 17.72 -6.36
CA ASN A 153 20.37 18.64 -7.15
C ASN A 153 21.68 18.06 -7.75
N GLY A 154 22.16 16.91 -7.28
CA GLY A 154 23.48 16.35 -7.61
C GLY A 154 23.66 15.78 -9.03
N LYS A 155 22.61 15.68 -9.85
CA LYS A 155 22.69 15.12 -11.21
C LYS A 155 22.35 16.12 -12.33
N LEU A 156 21.96 17.35 -12.01
CA LEU A 156 21.50 18.32 -13.02
C LEU A 156 22.68 19.00 -13.70
N SER A 157 22.66 19.05 -15.03
CA SER A 157 23.61 19.86 -15.81
C SER A 157 23.27 21.35 -15.66
N GLY A 158 24.24 22.24 -15.88
CA GLY A 158 23.98 23.68 -15.96
C GLY A 158 22.94 24.03 -17.03
N TYR A 159 22.88 23.24 -18.12
CA TYR A 159 21.84 23.36 -19.14
C TYR A 159 20.44 23.01 -18.59
N ASP A 160 20.32 21.96 -17.78
CA ASP A 160 19.05 21.56 -17.15
C ASP A 160 18.55 22.67 -16.21
N TRP A 161 19.45 23.31 -15.47
CA TRP A 161 19.13 24.47 -14.62
C TRP A 161 18.61 25.66 -15.41
N LYS A 162 19.22 25.96 -16.55
CA LYS A 162 18.76 27.03 -17.44
C LYS A 162 17.32 26.77 -17.91
N MET A 163 17.02 25.54 -18.33
CA MET A 163 15.67 25.15 -18.77
C MET A 163 14.64 25.26 -17.65
N ILE A 164 14.97 24.76 -16.45
CA ILE A 164 14.07 24.84 -15.28
C ILE A 164 13.84 26.30 -14.87
N ARG A 165 14.86 27.15 -14.96
CA ARG A 165 14.73 28.59 -14.66
C ARG A 165 13.79 29.28 -15.65
N GLN A 166 13.97 29.06 -16.95
CA GLN A 166 13.10 29.62 -17.99
C GLN A 166 11.66 29.17 -17.81
N PHE A 167 11.45 27.88 -17.52
CA PHE A 167 10.11 27.35 -17.23
C PHE A 167 9.46 28.04 -16.02
N LYS A 168 10.22 28.29 -14.94
CA LYS A 168 9.71 29.02 -13.77
C LYS A 168 9.37 30.48 -14.08
N GLU A 169 10.16 31.14 -14.91
CA GLU A 169 9.90 32.51 -15.37
C GLU A 169 8.62 32.57 -16.21
N GLN A 170 8.42 31.61 -17.10
CA GLN A 170 7.18 31.47 -17.89
C GLN A 170 5.97 31.19 -17.02
N TYR A 171 6.07 30.26 -16.08
CA TYR A 171 4.99 29.96 -15.14
C TYR A 171 4.64 31.17 -14.27
N LYS A 172 5.65 31.88 -13.77
CA LYS A 172 5.44 33.11 -12.99
C LYS A 172 4.75 34.20 -13.81
N ALA A 173 5.02 34.29 -15.11
CA ALA A 173 4.34 35.24 -16.00
C ALA A 173 2.90 34.85 -16.34
N LEU A 174 2.50 33.59 -16.14
CA LEU A 174 1.11 33.14 -16.32
C LEU A 174 0.26 33.32 -15.06
N VAL A 175 0.89 33.20 -13.89
CA VAL A 175 0.22 33.27 -12.58
C VAL A 175 0.20 34.70 -12.01
N ALA A 176 1.04 35.61 -12.54
CA ALA A 176 1.09 37.02 -12.15
C ALA A 176 0.07 37.87 -12.91
#